data_AF-A0A1S1FF31-F1
#
_entry.id   AF-A0A1S1FF31-F1
#
_cell.length_a   1.000
_cell.length_b   1.000
_cell.length_c   1.000
_cell.angle_alpha   90.00
_cell.angle_beta   90.00
_cell.angle_gamma   90.00
#
_symmetry.space_group_name_H-M   'P 1'
#
loop_
_entity.id
_entity.type
_entity.pdbx_description
1 polymer ?
#
loop_
_entity_poly.entity_id
_entity_poly.type
_entity_poly.pdbx_seq_one_letter_code
_entity_poly.pdbx_strand_id
1 'polypeptide(L)'
;MQDFIIFFALLFFGVSLIFFILSFFKKFNFFKWPSILGMFITSILFFVLIANYTYEVRTSDSSTLQTGKTSSTEESDILPSEESSTSETSYSSSSKQTFNPNNYEVPDFGAWNHDQLEQSKKVQITGKVLQNMKRNSSYYLRVAMDDDYDKVVMIEISSYMYKDVIAENDNVTFYGLAKGLTSYESTLGKEITLPLMIAQHYTVNNYGN
;
A
#
# COMPACT_ATOMS: atom_id res chain seq x y z
N MET A 1 0.47 20.79 37.89
CA MET A 1 -0.47 21.29 36.87
C MET A 1 -0.38 20.47 35.58
N GLN A 2 0.83 20.15 35.09
CA GLN A 2 1.06 19.29 33.92
C GLN A 2 0.27 17.96 33.96
N ASP A 3 0.35 17.22 35.07
CA ASP A 3 -0.29 15.89 35.18
C ASP A 3 -1.81 15.95 35.10
N PHE A 4 -2.41 17.02 35.62
CA PHE A 4 -3.85 17.26 35.50
C PHE A 4 -4.25 17.52 34.05
N ILE A 5 -3.44 18.27 33.30
CA ILE A 5 -3.68 18.57 31.88
C ILE A 5 -3.62 17.28 31.04
N ILE A 6 -2.65 16.41 31.31
CA ILE A 6 -2.51 15.11 30.63
C ILE A 6 -3.71 14.21 30.93
N PHE A 7 -4.15 14.16 32.20
CA PHE A 7 -5.32 13.37 32.59
C PHE A 7 -6.59 13.82 31.85
N PHE A 8 -6.85 15.13 31.77
CA PHE A 8 -7.99 15.65 31.02
C PHE A 8 -7.87 15.39 29.50
N ALA A 9 -6.68 15.52 28.92
CA ALA A 9 -6.46 15.22 27.51
C ALA A 9 -6.78 13.74 27.18
N LEU A 10 -6.38 12.81 28.04
CA LEU A 10 -6.65 11.38 27.88
C LEU A 10 -8.14 11.07 28.04
N LEU A 11 -8.83 11.75 28.96
CA LEU A 11 -10.28 11.67 29.13
C LEU A 11 -11.03 12.12 27.86
N PHE A 12 -10.67 13.28 27.29
CA PHE A 12 -11.30 13.81 26.08
C PHE A 12 -11.00 12.95 24.83
N PHE A 13 -9.80 12.38 24.74
CA PHE A 13 -9.47 11.42 23.69
C PHE A 13 -10.33 10.15 23.77
N GLY A 14 -10.50 9.60 24.97
CA GLY A 14 -11.37 8.43 25.20
C GLY A 14 -12.84 8.69 24.84
N VAL A 15 -13.36 9.87 25.18
CA VAL A 15 -14.72 10.28 24.77
C VAL A 15 -14.81 10.43 23.25
N SER A 16 -13.79 10.99 22.60
CA SER A 16 -13.79 11.11 21.14
C SER A 16 -13.75 9.74 20.44
N LEU A 17 -13.01 8.78 21.01
CA LEU A 17 -12.95 7.40 20.53
C LEU A 17 -14.30 6.69 20.63
N ILE A 18 -15.05 6.88 21.73
CA ILE A 18 -16.38 6.26 21.86
C ILE A 18 -17.36 6.80 20.81
N PHE A 19 -17.34 8.11 20.53
CA PHE A 19 -18.15 8.71 19.46
C PHE A 19 -17.75 8.20 18.08
N PHE A 20 -16.45 8.02 17.83
CA PHE A 20 -15.94 7.44 16.59
C PHE A 20 -16.38 5.98 16.39
N ILE A 21 -16.39 5.17 17.45
CA ILE A 21 -16.89 3.79 17.39
C ILE A 21 -18.41 3.78 17.14
N LEU A 22 -19.17 4.66 17.80
CA LEU A 22 -20.62 4.79 17.60
C LEU A 22 -21.00 5.23 16.17
N SER A 23 -20.11 5.92 15.46
CA SER A 23 -20.25 6.32 14.05
C SER A 23 -20.36 5.12 13.08
N PHE A 24 -19.80 3.95 13.43
CA PHE A 24 -19.90 2.74 12.59
C PHE A 24 -21.28 2.11 12.58
N PHE A 25 -22.15 2.46 13.53
CA PHE A 25 -23.50 1.93 13.59
C PHE A 25 -24.43 2.69 12.63
N LYS A 26 -25.09 1.95 11.73
CA LYS A 26 -25.94 2.46 10.63
C LYS A 26 -27.03 3.45 11.08
N LYS A 27 -27.43 3.41 12.36
CA LYS A 27 -28.42 4.30 12.98
C LYS A 27 -27.91 5.74 13.22
N PHE A 28 -26.58 5.94 13.30
CA PHE A 28 -25.96 7.21 13.67
C PHE A 28 -25.17 7.85 12.51
N ASN A 29 -25.65 7.68 11.28
CA ASN A 29 -24.98 8.18 10.06
C ASN A 29 -24.86 9.72 10.00
N PHE A 30 -25.59 10.46 10.86
CA PHE A 30 -25.52 11.92 10.95
C PHE A 30 -24.21 12.42 11.62
N PHE A 31 -23.49 11.56 12.35
CA PHE A 31 -22.34 11.97 13.17
C PHE A 31 -20.96 11.68 12.52
N LYS A 32 -20.93 11.11 11.31
CA LYS A 32 -19.69 10.63 10.68
C LYS A 32 -18.70 11.75 10.34
N TRP A 33 -19.19 12.82 9.73
CA TRP A 33 -18.38 13.97 9.32
C TRP A 33 -17.78 14.77 10.50
N PRO A 34 -18.56 15.17 11.52
CA PRO A 34 -17.99 15.87 12.68
C PRO A 34 -17.05 14.99 13.52
N SER A 35 -17.28 13.66 13.55
CA SER A 35 -16.43 12.73 14.30
C SER A 35 -15.05 12.53 13.68
N ILE A 36 -14.95 12.48 12.34
CA ILE A 36 -13.65 12.37 11.66
C ILE A 36 -12.81 13.62 11.92
N LEU A 37 -13.40 14.82 11.74
CA LEU A 37 -12.67 16.08 11.85
C LEU A 37 -12.22 16.34 13.29
N GLY A 38 -13.09 16.04 14.28
CA GLY A 38 -12.73 16.12 15.69
C GLY A 38 -11.61 15.17 16.11
N MET A 39 -11.53 13.97 15.52
CA MET A 39 -10.48 13.00 15.79
C MET A 39 -9.10 13.49 15.30
N PHE A 40 -9.03 14.08 14.11
CA PHE A 40 -7.78 14.65 13.60
C PHE A 40 -7.28 15.81 14.47
N ILE A 41 -8.17 16.74 14.84
CA ILE A 41 -7.79 17.90 15.67
C ILE A 41 -7.30 17.46 17.06
N THR A 42 -8.03 16.56 17.72
CA THR A 42 -7.66 16.05 19.05
C THR A 42 -6.40 15.19 19.02
N SER A 43 -6.20 14.41 17.96
CA SER A 43 -4.99 13.60 17.76
C SER A 43 -3.75 14.47 17.54
N ILE A 44 -3.83 15.52 16.72
CA ILE A 44 -2.73 16.47 16.52
C ILE A 44 -2.36 17.16 17.84
N LEU A 45 -3.36 17.62 18.61
CA LEU A 45 -3.11 18.26 19.90
C LEU A 45 -2.46 17.32 20.91
N PHE A 46 -2.83 16.04 20.88
CA PHE A 46 -2.25 14.98 21.72
C PHE A 46 -0.78 14.71 21.36
N PHE A 47 -0.45 14.59 20.07
CA PHE A 47 0.93 14.37 19.64
C PHE A 47 1.85 15.56 19.95
N VAL A 48 1.36 16.79 19.82
CA VAL A 48 2.10 18.00 20.21
C VAL A 48 2.35 18.04 21.73
N LEU A 49 1.37 17.64 22.54
CA LEU A 49 1.53 17.57 24.00
C LEU A 49 2.53 16.48 24.42
N ILE A 50 2.48 15.30 23.79
CA ILE A 50 3.45 14.20 24.04
C ILE A 50 4.87 14.64 23.66
N ALA A 51 5.03 15.28 22.49
CA ALA A 51 6.33 15.77 22.06
C ALA A 51 6.94 16.70 23.10
N ASN A 52 6.17 17.71 23.57
CA ASN A 52 6.60 18.64 24.61
C ASN A 52 6.94 17.93 25.94
N TYR A 53 6.17 16.92 26.36
CA TYR A 53 6.51 16.13 27.55
C TYR A 53 7.86 15.41 27.41
N THR A 54 8.15 14.86 26.23
CA THR A 54 9.43 14.18 25.97
C THR A 54 10.64 15.12 25.81
N TYR A 55 10.41 16.42 25.59
CA TYR A 55 11.48 17.41 25.55
C TYR A 55 11.92 17.84 26.95
N GLU A 56 11.00 18.03 27.91
CA GLU A 56 11.39 18.41 29.29
C GLU A 56 12.22 17.33 29.99
N VAL A 57 11.91 16.04 29.75
CA VAL A 57 12.69 14.91 30.31
C VAL A 57 14.14 14.88 29.79
N ARG A 58 14.42 15.43 28.59
CA ARG A 58 15.76 15.45 27.99
C ARG A 58 16.65 16.62 28.43
N THR A 59 16.11 17.59 29.18
CA THR A 59 16.85 18.83 29.51
C THR A 59 17.41 18.87 30.94
N SER A 60 17.43 17.74 31.66
CA SER A 60 18.06 17.64 33.00
C SER A 60 19.47 17.03 32.99
N ASP A 61 19.91 16.41 31.89
CA ASP A 61 21.23 15.78 31.77
C ASP A 61 22.01 16.33 30.58
N SER A 62 22.72 17.45 30.75
CA SER A 62 24.04 17.66 30.15
C SER A 62 24.56 19.05 30.53
N SER A 63 25.56 19.08 31.41
CA SER A 63 26.42 20.23 31.61
C SER A 63 27.76 19.99 30.89
N THR A 64 28.31 21.07 30.32
CA THR A 64 29.76 21.43 30.31
C THR A 64 30.49 21.50 28.94
N LEU A 65 30.74 22.77 28.52
CA LEU A 65 31.85 23.35 27.69
C LEU A 65 31.92 23.02 26.18
N GLN A 66 32.24 23.91 25.22
CA GLN A 66 32.80 25.27 25.20
C GLN A 66 32.58 25.96 23.82
N THR A 67 32.42 27.29 23.85
CA THR A 67 32.95 28.35 22.94
C THR A 67 32.75 28.30 21.41
N GLY A 68 32.10 29.33 20.83
CA GLY A 68 32.29 29.71 19.41
C GLY A 68 31.24 30.60 18.72
N LYS A 69 31.22 31.90 19.06
CA LYS A 69 30.73 33.11 18.34
C LYS A 69 30.19 33.02 16.88
N THR A 70 28.99 33.57 16.64
CA THR A 70 28.64 34.68 15.67
C THR A 70 27.34 34.48 14.85
N SER A 71 26.41 35.41 15.11
CA SER A 71 25.17 35.88 14.44
C SER A 71 25.03 35.83 12.90
N SER A 72 23.83 35.44 12.42
CA SER A 72 22.89 36.10 11.44
C SER A 72 22.10 35.02 10.65
N THR A 73 20.79 34.83 10.86
CA THR A 73 19.57 35.47 10.28
C THR A 73 19.13 34.89 8.92
N GLU A 74 17.84 34.50 8.87
CA GLU A 74 16.92 34.18 7.73
C GLU A 74 16.88 32.69 7.28
N GLU A 75 15.77 31.96 7.52
CA GLU A 75 14.61 31.76 6.62
C GLU A 75 15.05 31.17 5.26
N SER A 76 14.53 30.09 4.69
CA SER A 76 13.23 29.41 4.75
C SER A 76 13.37 28.09 3.95
N ASP A 77 12.48 27.15 4.26
CA ASP A 77 11.97 26.08 3.40
C ASP A 77 12.83 24.88 2.98
N ILE A 78 12.08 23.80 2.74
CA ILE A 78 12.42 22.52 2.09
C ILE A 78 12.76 21.38 3.08
N LEU A 79 11.83 20.45 3.30
CA LEU A 79 11.90 19.13 2.68
C LEU A 79 10.60 18.29 2.87
N PRO A 80 10.34 17.34 1.95
CA PRO A 80 9.07 16.62 1.83
C PRO A 80 8.92 15.43 2.79
N SER A 81 7.69 15.33 3.31
CA SER A 81 6.86 14.12 3.43
C SER A 81 7.54 12.76 3.29
N GLU A 82 7.81 12.14 4.44
CA GLU A 82 7.79 10.69 4.58
C GLU A 82 6.34 10.22 4.73
N GLU A 83 5.90 9.29 3.87
CA GLU A 83 4.75 8.46 4.18
C GLU A 83 5.19 7.00 4.07
N SER A 84 5.47 6.44 5.24
CA SER A 84 5.60 5.01 5.49
C SER A 84 4.26 4.44 5.96
N SER A 85 4.19 3.12 5.80
CA SER A 85 3.48 2.16 6.64
C SER A 85 2.17 1.63 6.06
N THR A 86 2.25 0.52 5.32
CA THR A 86 2.23 -0.86 5.85
C THR A 86 0.86 -1.24 6.40
N SER A 87 0.02 -1.74 5.51
CA SER A 87 -1.02 -2.71 5.84
C SER A 87 -0.40 -4.11 5.84
N GLU A 88 0.02 -4.57 7.02
CA GLU A 88 0.30 -6.00 7.22
C GLU A 88 -1.01 -6.77 7.03
N THR A 89 -1.18 -7.36 5.86
CA THR A 89 -2.23 -8.35 5.61
C THR A 89 -1.68 -9.71 5.99
N SER A 90 -2.23 -10.25 7.07
CA SER A 90 -2.00 -11.59 7.59
C SER A 90 -2.25 -12.64 6.51
N TYR A 91 -1.17 -13.26 6.03
CA TYR A 91 -1.22 -14.42 5.14
C TYR A 91 -1.79 -15.60 5.94
N SER A 92 -3.07 -15.89 5.71
CA SER A 92 -3.70 -17.11 6.17
C SER A 92 -2.96 -18.29 5.53
N SER A 93 -2.32 -19.11 6.37
CA SER A 93 -1.66 -20.36 6.01
C SER A 93 -2.66 -21.34 5.38
N SER A 94 -2.82 -21.23 4.07
CA SER A 94 -3.63 -22.15 3.25
C SER A 94 -2.85 -23.45 3.02
N SER A 95 -3.54 -24.57 3.18
CA SER A 95 -3.03 -25.92 2.99
C SER A 95 -2.32 -26.09 1.64
N LYS A 96 -1.20 -26.84 1.60
CA LYS A 96 -0.41 -27.11 0.40
C LYS A 96 -1.22 -27.95 -0.60
N GLN A 97 -2.11 -27.32 -1.37
CA GLN A 97 -2.66 -27.91 -2.57
C GLN A 97 -1.55 -27.99 -3.62
N THR A 98 -1.31 -29.18 -4.16
CA THR A 98 -0.31 -29.38 -5.23
C THR A 98 -0.73 -28.57 -6.46
N PHE A 99 0.20 -27.82 -7.04
CA PHE A 99 -0.04 -27.07 -8.27
C PHE A 99 -0.47 -28.02 -9.41
N ASN A 100 -1.56 -27.66 -10.10
CA ASN A 100 -2.05 -28.34 -11.29
C ASN A 100 -2.51 -27.29 -12.30
N PRO A 101 -1.87 -27.17 -13.48
CA PRO A 101 -2.21 -26.15 -14.47
C PRO A 101 -3.63 -26.29 -15.02
N ASN A 102 -4.20 -27.50 -15.04
CA ASN A 102 -5.56 -27.75 -15.55
C ASN A 102 -6.67 -27.14 -14.69
N ASN A 103 -6.34 -26.61 -13.51
CA ASN A 103 -7.28 -25.91 -12.63
C ASN A 103 -7.42 -24.41 -12.97
N TYR A 104 -6.69 -23.93 -13.98
CA TYR A 104 -6.66 -22.53 -14.39
C TYR A 104 -7.15 -22.45 -15.84
N GLU A 105 -7.98 -21.45 -16.12
CA GLU A 105 -8.56 -21.23 -17.44
C GLU A 105 -8.01 -19.93 -18.06
N VAL A 106 -7.96 -19.87 -19.39
CA VAL A 106 -7.69 -18.59 -20.07
C VAL A 106 -8.90 -17.67 -19.87
N PRO A 107 -8.73 -16.47 -19.30
CA PRO A 107 -9.84 -15.57 -19.02
C PRO A 107 -10.35 -14.87 -20.28
N ASP A 108 -11.61 -14.45 -20.25
CA ASP A 108 -12.12 -13.45 -21.19
C ASP A 108 -11.58 -12.08 -20.77
N PHE A 109 -10.61 -11.56 -21.54
CA PHE A 109 -10.00 -10.25 -21.29
C PHE A 109 -11.02 -9.12 -21.39
N GLY A 110 -11.99 -9.19 -22.30
CA GLY A 110 -13.00 -8.15 -22.48
C GLY A 110 -13.86 -8.01 -21.23
N ALA A 111 -14.34 -9.12 -20.68
CA ALA A 111 -15.06 -9.13 -19.41
C ALA A 111 -14.18 -8.59 -18.27
N TRP A 112 -12.92 -9.02 -18.19
CA TRP A 112 -12.02 -8.61 -17.11
C TRP A 112 -11.67 -7.13 -17.14
N ASN A 113 -11.37 -6.57 -18.32
CA ASN A 113 -11.06 -5.17 -18.51
C ASN A 113 -12.25 -4.23 -18.23
N HIS A 114 -13.46 -4.77 -18.16
CA HIS A 114 -14.66 -4.06 -17.74
C HIS A 114 -15.13 -4.44 -16.32
N ASP A 115 -14.28 -5.10 -15.54
CA ASP A 115 -14.56 -5.54 -14.15
C ASP A 115 -15.77 -6.49 -14.04
N GLN A 116 -15.97 -7.33 -15.06
CA GLN A 116 -17.08 -8.30 -15.15
C GLN A 116 -16.62 -9.76 -14.98
N LEU A 117 -15.32 -10.00 -14.82
CA LEU A 117 -14.79 -11.33 -14.54
C LEU A 117 -15.03 -11.70 -13.07
N GLU A 118 -15.35 -12.97 -12.82
CA GLU A 118 -15.56 -13.48 -11.46
C GLU A 118 -14.34 -13.23 -10.56
N GLN A 119 -14.57 -12.62 -9.40
CA GLN A 119 -13.52 -12.28 -8.45
C GLN A 119 -12.83 -13.55 -7.91
N SER A 120 -11.51 -13.56 -7.91
CA SER A 120 -10.66 -14.69 -7.50
C SER A 120 -10.85 -15.96 -8.36
N LYS A 121 -11.36 -15.83 -9.59
CA LYS A 121 -11.32 -16.92 -10.57
C LYS A 121 -9.86 -17.36 -10.80
N LYS A 122 -9.63 -18.67 -10.87
CA LYS A 122 -8.33 -19.24 -11.22
C LYS A 122 -8.10 -19.08 -12.72
N VAL A 123 -7.10 -18.28 -13.07
CA VAL A 123 -6.83 -17.90 -14.45
C VAL A 123 -5.38 -18.16 -14.85
N GLN A 124 -5.18 -18.46 -16.13
CA GLN A 124 -3.88 -18.58 -16.78
C GLN A 124 -3.74 -17.49 -17.83
N ILE A 125 -2.60 -16.78 -17.80
CA ILE A 125 -2.22 -15.81 -18.84
C ILE A 125 -0.87 -16.23 -19.38
N THR A 126 -0.71 -16.21 -20.70
CA THR A 126 0.60 -16.34 -21.36
C THR A 126 0.85 -15.07 -22.14
N GLY A 127 2.07 -14.55 -22.13
CA GLY A 127 2.37 -13.36 -22.92
C GLY A 127 3.73 -12.74 -22.65
N LYS A 128 4.00 -11.68 -23.39
CA LYS A 128 5.23 -10.89 -23.33
C LYS A 128 5.20 -9.89 -22.17
N VAL A 129 6.27 -9.91 -21.38
CA VAL A 129 6.48 -8.93 -20.32
C VAL A 129 6.91 -7.60 -20.93
N LEU A 130 6.14 -6.56 -20.69
CA LEU A 130 6.37 -5.19 -21.18
C LEU A 130 7.18 -4.35 -20.20
N GLN A 131 7.03 -4.65 -18.91
CA GLN A 131 7.69 -3.91 -17.84
C GLN A 131 7.72 -4.78 -16.59
N ASN A 132 8.80 -4.69 -15.83
CA ASN A 132 8.92 -5.28 -14.49
C ASN A 132 9.30 -4.19 -13.49
N MET A 133 8.52 -4.05 -12.42
CA MET A 133 8.82 -3.13 -11.32
C MET A 133 8.75 -3.85 -9.98
N LYS A 134 9.75 -3.62 -9.13
CA LYS A 134 9.71 -4.06 -7.74
C LYS A 134 9.12 -2.95 -6.87
N ARG A 135 8.12 -3.29 -6.06
CA ARG A 135 7.56 -2.39 -5.03
C ARG A 135 7.35 -3.19 -3.75
N ASN A 136 7.96 -2.73 -2.66
CA ASN A 136 7.91 -3.40 -1.36
C ASN A 136 8.35 -4.87 -1.46
N SER A 137 7.50 -5.79 -1.01
CA SER A 137 7.69 -7.23 -1.02
C SER A 137 7.08 -7.93 -2.25
N SER A 138 6.73 -7.21 -3.31
CA SER A 138 6.17 -7.78 -4.55
C SER A 138 6.86 -7.24 -5.81
N TYR A 139 6.81 -8.05 -6.86
CA TYR A 139 7.10 -7.64 -8.24
C TYR A 139 5.78 -7.44 -8.97
N TYR A 140 5.67 -6.36 -9.73
CA TYR A 140 4.54 -6.01 -10.57
C TYR A 140 5.00 -6.02 -12.01
N LEU A 141 4.44 -6.91 -12.81
CA LEU A 141 4.78 -7.06 -14.21
C LEU A 141 3.60 -6.59 -15.06
N ARG A 142 3.85 -5.75 -16.05
CA ARG A 142 2.87 -5.48 -17.12
C ARG A 142 3.09 -6.51 -18.20
N VAL A 143 2.06 -7.28 -18.53
CA VAL A 143 2.15 -8.40 -19.49
C VAL A 143 1.12 -8.20 -20.60
N ALA A 144 1.57 -8.23 -21.85
CA ALA A 144 0.71 -8.28 -23.03
C ALA A 144 0.20 -9.71 -23.20
N MET A 145 -1.04 -9.97 -22.77
CA MET A 145 -1.68 -11.27 -22.87
C MET A 145 -1.78 -11.68 -24.35
N ASP A 146 -1.42 -12.92 -24.65
CA ASP A 146 -1.34 -13.47 -26.01
C ASP A 146 -0.44 -12.63 -26.94
N ASP A 147 0.56 -11.94 -26.36
CA ASP A 147 1.45 -10.99 -27.04
C ASP A 147 0.72 -9.81 -27.71
N ASP A 148 -0.53 -9.54 -27.32
CA ASP A 148 -1.36 -8.45 -27.81
C ASP A 148 -1.19 -7.21 -26.92
N TYR A 149 -0.62 -6.14 -27.48
CA TYR A 149 -0.31 -4.89 -26.76
C TYR A 149 -1.57 -4.11 -26.32
N ASP A 150 -2.74 -4.44 -26.87
CA ASP A 150 -4.02 -3.89 -26.43
C ASP A 150 -4.61 -4.67 -25.24
N LYS A 151 -4.05 -5.84 -24.92
CA LYS A 151 -4.48 -6.73 -23.83
C LYS A 151 -3.47 -6.79 -22.70
N VAL A 152 -3.26 -5.66 -22.01
CA VAL A 152 -2.29 -5.60 -20.91
C VAL A 152 -2.91 -5.96 -19.57
N VAL A 153 -2.28 -6.88 -18.84
CA VAL A 153 -2.64 -7.27 -17.48
C VAL A 153 -1.49 -6.94 -16.53
N MET A 154 -1.82 -6.41 -15.34
CA MET A 154 -0.87 -6.27 -14.24
C MET A 154 -0.79 -7.59 -13.46
N ILE A 155 0.41 -8.14 -13.33
CA ILE A 155 0.66 -9.37 -12.56
C ILE A 155 1.44 -9.01 -11.30
N GLU A 156 0.87 -9.28 -10.14
CA GLU A 156 1.58 -9.22 -8.87
C GLU A 156 2.17 -10.59 -8.52
N ILE A 157 3.47 -10.61 -8.21
CA ILE A 157 4.20 -11.79 -7.74
C ILE A 157 4.86 -11.44 -6.41
N SER A 158 4.48 -12.13 -5.33
CA SER A 158 5.16 -11.94 -4.05
C SER A 158 6.63 -12.35 -4.15
N SER A 159 7.53 -11.59 -3.51
CA SER A 159 8.98 -11.79 -3.61
C SER A 159 9.45 -13.18 -3.16
N TYR A 160 8.72 -13.85 -2.26
CA TYR A 160 9.05 -15.22 -1.84
C TYR A 160 8.73 -16.28 -2.90
N MET A 161 7.89 -15.97 -3.89
CA MET A 161 7.59 -16.83 -5.04
C MET A 161 8.43 -16.49 -6.27
N TYR A 162 9.04 -15.30 -6.31
CA TYR A 162 9.84 -14.82 -7.43
C TYR A 162 11.25 -15.43 -7.39
N LYS A 163 11.46 -16.50 -8.15
CA LYS A 163 12.70 -17.30 -8.15
C LYS A 163 13.60 -17.03 -9.35
N ASP A 164 13.00 -16.65 -10.48
CA ASP A 164 13.69 -16.37 -11.73
C ASP A 164 13.61 -14.88 -12.01
N VAL A 165 14.72 -14.29 -12.49
CA VAL A 165 14.70 -12.91 -12.96
C VAL A 165 13.95 -12.88 -14.29
N ILE A 166 12.76 -12.29 -14.26
CA ILE A 166 11.91 -12.04 -15.42
C ILE A 166 12.23 -10.64 -15.93
N ALA A 167 12.77 -10.55 -17.14
CA ALA A 167 13.11 -9.31 -17.81
C ALA A 167 11.96 -8.83 -18.73
N GLU A 168 12.10 -7.61 -19.23
CA GLU A 168 11.28 -7.14 -20.34
C GLU A 168 11.53 -8.01 -21.58
N ASN A 169 10.52 -8.15 -22.45
CA ASN A 169 10.49 -8.99 -23.63
C ASN A 169 10.42 -10.51 -23.43
N ASP A 170 10.62 -11.01 -22.21
CA ASP A 170 10.40 -12.42 -21.84
C ASP A 170 8.96 -12.85 -22.14
N ASN A 171 8.77 -14.08 -22.60
CA ASN A 171 7.44 -14.70 -22.68
C ASN A 171 7.25 -15.63 -21.48
N VAL A 172 6.21 -15.38 -20.68
CA VAL A 172 5.96 -16.08 -19.42
C VAL A 172 4.50 -16.52 -19.34
N THR A 173 4.28 -17.72 -18.80
CA THR A 173 2.96 -18.21 -18.41
C THR A 173 2.74 -18.00 -16.92
N PHE A 174 1.70 -17.29 -16.53
CA PHE A 174 1.30 -17.03 -15.15
C PHE A 174 0.01 -17.78 -14.81
N TYR A 175 -0.03 -18.34 -13.60
CA TYR A 175 -1.20 -19.01 -13.02
C TYR A 175 -1.53 -18.34 -11.71
N GLY A 176 -2.76 -17.86 -11.57
CA GLY A 176 -3.10 -17.05 -10.41
C GLY A 176 -4.59 -16.83 -10.21
N LEU A 177 -4.89 -15.89 -9.33
CA LEU A 177 -6.25 -15.45 -9.05
C LEU A 177 -6.49 -14.12 -9.75
N ALA A 178 -7.54 -14.05 -10.56
CA ALA A 178 -8.04 -12.80 -11.09
C ALA A 178 -8.53 -11.91 -9.94
N LYS A 179 -8.13 -10.65 -9.94
CA LYS A 179 -8.73 -9.58 -9.13
C LYS A 179 -9.46 -8.64 -10.08
N GLY A 180 -10.03 -7.55 -9.57
CA GLY A 180 -10.63 -6.52 -10.42
C GLY A 180 -9.57 -5.72 -11.16
N LEU A 181 -9.75 -4.41 -11.17
CA LEU A 181 -8.82 -3.47 -11.80
C LEU A 181 -7.81 -2.89 -10.81
N THR A 182 -6.68 -2.45 -11.33
CA THR A 182 -5.67 -1.68 -10.60
C THR A 182 -5.21 -0.50 -11.45
N SER A 183 -4.83 0.59 -10.79
CA SER A 183 -4.43 1.83 -11.46
C SER A 183 -3.03 2.25 -11.05
N TYR A 184 -2.28 2.82 -11.99
CA TYR A 184 -0.97 3.40 -11.73
C TYR A 184 -0.75 4.65 -12.57
N GLU A 185 0.09 5.56 -12.10
CA GLU A 185 0.48 6.74 -12.86
C GLU A 185 1.59 6.39 -13.86
N SER A 186 1.36 6.73 -15.13
CA SER A 186 2.35 6.59 -16.20
C SER A 186 3.46 7.64 -16.11
N THR A 187 4.54 7.45 -16.85
CA THR A 187 5.63 8.43 -16.96
C THR A 187 5.20 9.77 -17.54
N LEU A 188 4.04 9.85 -18.19
CA LEU A 188 3.44 11.07 -18.71
C LEU A 188 2.42 11.71 -17.74
N GLY A 189 2.35 11.22 -16.49
CA GLY A 189 1.44 11.71 -15.45
C GLY A 189 -0.02 11.33 -15.64
N LYS A 190 -0.33 10.45 -16.61
CA LYS A 190 -1.68 9.92 -16.81
C LYS A 190 -1.90 8.67 -16.00
N GLU A 191 -3.03 8.56 -15.33
CA GLU A 191 -3.48 7.31 -14.72
C GLU A 191 -3.83 6.27 -15.79
N ILE A 192 -3.35 5.05 -15.59
CA ILE A 192 -3.63 3.88 -16.42
C ILE A 192 -4.27 2.83 -15.53
N THR A 193 -5.44 2.34 -15.92
CA THR A 193 -6.19 1.30 -15.22
C THR A 193 -6.21 0.02 -16.04
N LEU A 194 -5.84 -1.11 -15.43
CA LEU A 194 -5.70 -2.42 -16.08
C LEU A 194 -6.23 -3.54 -15.17
N PRO A 195 -6.59 -4.71 -15.73
CA PRO A 195 -6.82 -5.93 -14.98
C PRO A 195 -5.64 -6.31 -14.06
N LEU A 196 -5.92 -6.88 -12.89
CA LEU A 196 -4.92 -7.33 -11.91
C LEU A 196 -5.02 -8.84 -11.64
N MET A 197 -3.92 -9.57 -11.80
CA MET A 197 -3.76 -10.94 -11.32
C MET A 197 -2.81 -11.00 -10.12
N ILE A 198 -3.13 -11.81 -9.12
CA ILE A 198 -2.14 -12.26 -8.12
C ILE A 198 -1.63 -13.64 -8.53
N ALA A 199 -0.36 -13.73 -8.92
CA ALA A 199 0.26 -14.96 -9.35
C ALA A 199 0.54 -15.92 -8.17
N GLN A 200 0.24 -17.19 -8.39
CA GLN A 200 0.52 -18.29 -7.47
C GLN A 200 1.61 -19.22 -8.02
N HIS A 201 1.77 -19.27 -9.34
CA HIS A 201 2.82 -20.00 -10.03
C HIS A 201 3.12 -19.30 -11.36
N TYR A 202 4.33 -19.45 -11.88
CA TYR A 202 4.68 -18.99 -13.22
C TYR A 202 5.70 -19.91 -13.88
N THR A 203 5.85 -19.81 -15.19
CA THR A 203 6.83 -20.55 -15.98
C THR A 203 7.36 -19.64 -17.07
N VAL A 204 8.67 -19.38 -17.08
CA VAL A 204 9.31 -18.62 -18.16
C VAL A 204 9.42 -19.55 -19.37
N ASN A 205 8.76 -19.17 -20.47
CA ASN A 205 8.71 -19.98 -21.70
C ASN A 205 9.93 -19.70 -22.59
N ASN A 206 10.30 -18.42 -22.72
CA ASN A 206 11.54 -17.98 -23.35
C ASN A 206 12.01 -16.65 -22.76
N TYR A 207 13.31 -16.40 -22.87
CA TYR A 207 13.89 -15.11 -22.55
C TYR A 207 13.84 -14.19 -23.78
N GLY A 208 13.56 -12.92 -23.55
CA GLY A 208 13.64 -11.88 -24.58
C GLY A 208 15.07 -11.70 -25.09
N ASN A 209 15.19 -11.33 -26.37
CA ASN A 209 16.45 -10.90 -26.97
C ASN A 209 16.60 -9.38 -26.88
#